data_AF-A0A9D1BWY4-F1
#
_entry.id   AF-A0A9D1BWY4-F1
#
_cell.length_a   1.000
_cell.length_b   1.000
_cell.length_c   1.000
_cell.angle_alpha   90.00
_cell.angle_beta   90.00
_cell.angle_gamma   90.00
#
_symmetry.space_group_name_H-M   'P 1'
#
loop_
_entity.id
_entity.type
_entity.pdbx_description
1 polymer ?
#
loop_
_entity_poly.entity_id
_entity_poly.type
_entity_poly.pdbx_seq_one_letter_code
_entity_poly.pdbx_strand_id
1 'polypeptide(L)'
;MTLGTLILWIGLAAIVLTGIVKAMKKDKSLFISYLQNFCGALFVFSGWVKAIDPLGTAYKMEQYFAEFESTFSETWMSFIAPIFPLFSEYSIGFSVFMIVFEIVLGVMLIFGVWRKWTSWAFFLLVAFFTFLTGFTYLTGYVPSDVNFFDFGNWGPYVETNMRVTDCGCFGDFIKLKPKVSFMKDVVLLVPALIFLFKYNKMHELFTAKVRNIITAVSTVGILFYCMSNYVWDLPGKDFRPFKIGTDVAAVKKAEQEAAASVQVIAYKLTNKKTGEVVEIATPEYMKRYKEFPKEDWTYEQVRSEPSI
;
A
#
# COMPACT_ATOMS: atom_id res chain seq x y z
N MET A 1 6.12 -12.22 -8.42
CA MET A 1 7.16 -12.13 -7.37
C MET A 1 6.46 -11.92 -6.04
N THR A 2 6.81 -12.65 -4.98
CA THR A 2 6.14 -12.49 -3.67
C THR A 2 6.83 -11.39 -2.84
N LEU A 3 6.12 -10.81 -1.87
CA LEU A 3 6.70 -9.82 -0.96
C LEU A 3 7.94 -10.36 -0.23
N GLY A 4 7.90 -11.64 0.20
CA GLY A 4 9.05 -12.28 0.84
C GLY A 4 10.28 -12.33 -0.07
N THR A 5 10.10 -12.71 -1.34
CA THR A 5 11.21 -12.71 -2.31
C THR A 5 11.77 -11.30 -2.54
N LEU A 6 10.92 -10.28 -2.58
CA LEU A 6 11.35 -8.89 -2.72
C LEU A 6 12.20 -8.44 -1.52
N ILE A 7 11.72 -8.67 -0.31
CA ILE A 7 12.42 -8.29 0.92
C ILE A 7 13.79 -8.99 1.02
N LEU A 8 13.88 -10.25 0.60
CA LEU A 8 15.15 -10.98 0.56
C LEU A 8 16.15 -10.33 -0.40
N TRP A 9 15.74 -9.99 -1.63
CA TRP A 9 16.60 -9.31 -2.60
C TRP A 9 17.07 -7.94 -2.10
N ILE A 10 16.16 -7.16 -1.49
CA ILE A 10 16.50 -5.87 -0.90
C ILE A 10 17.45 -6.05 0.29
N GLY A 11 17.23 -7.06 1.12
CA GLY A 11 18.12 -7.43 2.22
C GLY A 11 19.54 -7.74 1.73
N LEU A 12 19.67 -8.56 0.68
CA LEU A 12 20.96 -8.87 0.05
C LEU A 12 21.63 -7.62 -0.51
N ALA A 13 20.88 -6.78 -1.25
CA ALA A 13 21.39 -5.51 -1.77
C ALA A 13 21.87 -4.59 -0.63
N ALA A 14 21.13 -4.51 0.48
CA ALA A 14 21.49 -3.73 1.64
C ALA A 14 22.76 -4.26 2.35
N ILE A 15 22.96 -5.58 2.42
CA ILE A 15 24.20 -6.19 2.92
C ILE A 15 25.38 -5.76 2.05
N VAL A 16 25.25 -5.87 0.72
CA VAL A 16 26.30 -5.47 -0.22
C VAL A 16 26.64 -3.99 -0.09
N LEU A 17 25.62 -3.11 -0.08
CA LEU A 17 25.80 -1.67 0.12
C LEU A 17 26.49 -1.36 1.45
N THR A 18 26.12 -2.07 2.52
CA THR A 18 26.75 -1.88 3.84
C THR A 18 28.19 -2.36 3.86
N GLY A 19 28.50 -3.45 3.14
CA GLY A 19 29.87 -3.90 2.91
C GLY A 19 30.72 -2.84 2.21
N ILE A 20 30.17 -2.16 1.20
CA ILE A 20 30.82 -1.03 0.51
C ILE A 20 31.06 0.14 1.46
N VAL A 21 30.04 0.55 2.23
CA VAL A 21 30.17 1.63 3.24
C VAL A 21 31.29 1.32 4.24
N LYS A 22 31.37 0.07 4.71
CA LYS A 22 32.41 -0.42 5.61
C LYS A 22 33.80 -0.41 4.95
N ALA A 23 33.91 -0.88 3.71
CA ALA A 23 35.17 -0.85 2.95
C ALA A 23 35.69 0.59 2.75
N MET A 24 34.77 1.55 2.60
CA MET A 24 35.09 2.98 2.52
C MET A 24 35.42 3.62 3.88
N LYS A 25 35.35 2.87 4.99
CA LYS A 25 35.53 3.36 6.38
C LYS A 25 34.62 4.56 6.70
N LYS A 26 33.39 4.54 6.19
CA LYS A 26 32.38 5.59 6.41
C LYS A 26 31.27 5.16 7.37
N ASP A 27 31.29 3.91 7.85
CA ASP A 27 30.34 3.43 8.82
C ASP A 27 30.62 4.00 10.22
N LYS A 28 29.55 4.44 10.91
CA LYS A 28 29.60 4.78 12.35
C LYS A 28 29.02 3.66 13.20
N SER A 29 28.03 2.96 12.66
CA SER A 29 27.41 1.79 13.26
C SER A 29 26.92 0.89 12.13
N LEU A 30 27.47 -0.32 12.03
CA LEU A 30 27.12 -1.27 10.98
C LEU A 30 25.62 -1.57 10.93
N PHE A 31 24.99 -1.72 12.09
CA PHE A 31 23.55 -1.98 12.17
C PHE A 31 22.72 -0.83 11.60
N ILE A 32 23.05 0.42 11.94
CA ILE A 32 22.31 1.58 11.44
C ILE A 32 22.58 1.80 9.96
N SER A 33 23.81 1.57 9.50
CA SER A 33 24.15 1.61 8.07
C SER A 33 23.40 0.55 7.27
N TYR A 34 23.23 -0.66 7.81
CA TYR A 34 22.39 -1.69 7.21
C TYR A 34 20.93 -1.27 7.11
N LEU A 35 20.33 -0.80 8.22
CA LEU A 35 18.94 -0.31 8.20
C LEU A 35 18.76 0.84 7.22
N GLN A 36 19.71 1.78 7.19
CA GLN A 36 19.71 2.94 6.30
C GLN A 36 19.74 2.51 4.82
N ASN A 37 20.62 1.56 4.47
CA ASN A 37 20.69 1.03 3.11
C ASN A 37 19.47 0.17 2.75
N PHE A 38 18.94 -0.60 3.70
CA PHE A 38 17.74 -1.41 3.50
C PHE A 38 16.52 -0.54 3.21
N CYS A 39 16.23 0.44 4.07
CA CYS A 39 15.11 1.37 3.87
C CYS A 39 15.30 2.20 2.59
N GLY A 40 16.53 2.66 2.32
CA GLY A 40 16.85 3.41 1.12
C GLY A 40 16.62 2.59 -0.17
N ALA A 41 17.13 1.37 -0.22
CA ALA A 41 16.94 0.48 -1.37
C ALA A 41 15.46 0.09 -1.57
N LEU A 42 14.72 -0.15 -0.48
CA LEU A 42 13.29 -0.42 -0.54
C LEU A 42 12.51 0.77 -1.13
N PHE A 43 12.80 1.99 -0.70
CA PHE A 43 12.13 3.20 -1.18
C PHE A 43 12.46 3.49 -2.64
N VAL A 44 13.73 3.33 -3.04
CA VAL A 44 14.13 3.48 -4.45
C VAL A 44 13.40 2.45 -5.31
N PHE A 45 13.36 1.18 -4.90
CA PHE A 45 12.67 0.13 -5.67
C PHE A 45 11.16 0.38 -5.74
N SER A 46 10.54 0.66 -4.58
CA SER A 46 9.10 0.93 -4.45
C SER A 46 8.67 2.10 -5.31
N GLY A 47 9.36 3.24 -5.20
CA GLY A 47 9.09 4.40 -6.02
C GLY A 47 9.40 4.18 -7.50
N TRP A 48 10.48 3.46 -7.84
CA TRP A 48 10.81 3.15 -9.25
C TRP A 48 9.68 2.41 -9.95
N VAL A 49 9.11 1.41 -9.28
CA VAL A 49 7.98 0.65 -9.81
C VAL A 49 6.76 1.54 -10.03
N LYS A 50 6.48 2.48 -9.12
CA LYS A 50 5.41 3.48 -9.31
C LYS A 50 5.74 4.48 -10.41
N ALA A 51 7.01 4.85 -10.60
CA ALA A 51 7.45 5.79 -11.64
C ALA A 51 7.28 5.23 -13.05
N ILE A 52 7.22 3.91 -13.21
CA ILE A 52 6.89 3.24 -14.49
C ILE A 52 5.43 3.50 -14.86
N ASP A 53 4.52 3.54 -13.88
CA ASP A 53 3.09 3.84 -14.06
C ASP A 53 2.59 4.88 -13.04
N PRO A 54 2.86 6.18 -13.30
CA PRO A 54 2.41 7.26 -12.42
C PRO A 54 0.88 7.45 -12.45
N LEU A 55 0.21 7.01 -13.52
CA LEU A 55 -1.25 7.06 -13.67
C LEU A 55 -1.94 6.06 -12.75
N GLY A 56 -1.45 4.82 -12.68
CA GLY A 56 -1.95 3.82 -11.74
C GLY A 56 -1.92 4.33 -10.30
N THR A 57 -0.84 5.01 -9.92
CA THR A 57 -0.73 5.64 -8.59
C THR A 57 -1.70 6.82 -8.43
N ALA A 58 -1.94 7.62 -9.47
CA ALA A 58 -2.91 8.73 -9.43
C ALA A 58 -4.35 8.24 -9.21
N TYR A 59 -4.78 7.20 -9.94
CA TYR A 59 -6.10 6.58 -9.74
C TYR A 59 -6.28 6.02 -8.33
N LYS A 60 -5.22 5.47 -7.73
CA LYS A 60 -5.28 5.03 -6.32
C LYS A 60 -5.50 6.20 -5.38
N MET A 61 -4.80 7.32 -5.60
CA MET A 61 -4.98 8.51 -4.77
C MET A 61 -6.39 9.10 -4.93
N GLU A 62 -6.95 9.12 -6.14
CA GLU A 62 -8.35 9.50 -6.38
C GLU A 62 -9.32 8.61 -5.59
N GLN A 63 -9.12 7.28 -5.57
CA GLN A 63 -9.91 6.35 -4.76
C GLN A 63 -9.82 6.66 -3.26
N TYR A 64 -8.61 6.94 -2.76
CA TYR A 64 -8.42 7.34 -1.36
C TYR A 64 -9.12 8.67 -1.04
N PHE A 65 -9.03 9.67 -1.92
CA PHE A 65 -9.63 10.97 -1.70
C PHE A 65 -11.16 10.92 -1.73
N ALA A 66 -11.75 10.19 -2.69
CA ALA A 66 -13.20 9.98 -2.73
C ALA A 66 -13.70 9.29 -1.46
N GLU A 67 -12.95 8.32 -0.96
CA GLU A 67 -13.32 7.61 0.27
C GLU A 67 -13.14 8.44 1.54
N PHE A 68 -12.13 9.32 1.56
CA PHE A 68 -12.00 10.27 2.65
C PHE A 68 -13.10 11.32 2.62
N GLU A 69 -13.49 11.81 1.44
CA GLU A 69 -14.63 12.73 1.31
C GLU A 69 -15.91 12.14 1.91
N SER A 70 -16.29 10.91 1.51
CA SER A 70 -17.46 10.21 2.05
C SER A 70 -17.34 10.03 3.56
N THR A 71 -16.16 9.64 4.05
CA THR A 71 -15.90 9.40 5.46
C THR A 71 -16.01 10.67 6.31
N PHE A 72 -15.43 11.78 5.87
CA PHE A 72 -15.36 13.02 6.65
C PHE A 72 -16.63 13.87 6.52
N SER A 73 -17.33 13.84 5.38
CA SER A 73 -18.53 14.65 5.10
C SER A 73 -19.65 14.47 6.12
N GLU A 74 -19.86 13.24 6.60
CA GLU A 74 -20.94 12.91 7.55
C GLU A 74 -20.54 13.09 9.02
N THR A 75 -19.38 13.69 9.30
CA THR A 75 -18.84 13.77 10.67
C THR A 75 -18.63 15.20 11.16
N TRP A 76 -18.25 15.32 12.43
CA TRP A 76 -17.81 16.58 13.05
C TRP A 76 -16.59 17.22 12.35
N MET A 77 -15.91 16.51 11.47
CA MET A 77 -14.78 16.99 10.65
C MET A 77 -15.18 17.34 9.20
N SER A 78 -16.48 17.55 8.93
CA SER A 78 -16.98 17.89 7.59
C SER A 78 -16.33 19.12 6.96
N PHE A 79 -15.76 20.02 7.76
CA PHE A 79 -14.98 21.16 7.27
C PHE A 79 -13.73 20.78 6.46
N ILE A 80 -13.20 19.56 6.64
CA ILE A 80 -12.04 19.04 5.87
C ILE A 80 -12.50 18.43 4.56
N ALA A 81 -13.75 17.92 4.47
CA ALA A 81 -14.25 17.21 3.30
C ALA A 81 -14.02 17.93 1.95
N PRO A 82 -14.17 19.27 1.84
CA PRO A 82 -13.94 19.99 0.58
C PRO A 82 -12.49 19.95 0.06
N ILE A 83 -11.51 19.56 0.87
CA ILE A 83 -10.11 19.45 0.43
C ILE A 83 -9.88 18.23 -0.47
N PHE A 84 -10.66 17.17 -0.29
CA PHE A 84 -10.45 15.90 -1.00
C PHE A 84 -10.83 15.98 -2.49
N PRO A 85 -11.96 16.61 -2.89
CA PRO A 85 -12.24 16.88 -4.30
C PRO A 85 -11.14 17.70 -4.98
N LEU A 86 -10.60 18.70 -4.28
CA LEU A 86 -9.48 19.50 -4.80
C LEU A 86 -8.23 18.63 -5.00
N PHE A 87 -7.90 17.76 -4.06
CA PHE A 87 -6.79 16.81 -4.24
C PHE A 87 -7.05 15.75 -5.32
N SER A 88 -8.30 15.40 -5.59
CA SER A 88 -8.68 14.51 -6.69
C SER A 88 -8.36 15.13 -8.06
N GLU A 89 -8.69 16.41 -8.26
CA GLU A 89 -8.36 17.14 -9.50
C GLU A 89 -6.83 17.22 -9.74
N TYR A 90 -6.04 17.35 -8.67
CA TYR A 90 -4.58 17.39 -8.73
C TYR A 90 -3.91 16.02 -8.47
N SER A 91 -4.66 14.92 -8.54
CA SER A 91 -4.18 13.57 -8.18
C SER A 91 -2.94 13.14 -8.97
N ILE A 92 -2.83 13.51 -10.24
CA ILE A 92 -1.67 13.23 -11.10
C ILE A 92 -0.43 13.99 -10.60
N GLY A 93 -0.57 15.28 -10.31
CA GLY A 93 0.53 16.10 -9.79
C GLY A 93 0.99 15.61 -8.42
N PHE A 94 0.04 15.26 -7.55
CA PHE A 94 0.30 14.66 -6.24
C PHE A 94 1.01 13.30 -6.36
N SER A 95 0.55 12.43 -7.26
CA SER A 95 1.16 11.13 -7.54
C SER A 95 2.62 11.27 -7.97
N VAL A 96 2.90 12.10 -8.99
CA VAL A 96 4.27 12.35 -9.46
C VAL A 96 5.15 12.92 -8.35
N PHE A 97 4.65 13.90 -7.59
CA PHE A 97 5.37 14.49 -6.46
C PHE A 97 5.72 13.43 -5.42
N MET A 98 4.76 12.61 -4.99
CA MET A 98 4.96 11.56 -3.99
C MET A 98 5.96 10.50 -4.47
N ILE A 99 5.87 10.08 -5.73
CA ILE A 99 6.81 9.10 -6.34
C ILE A 99 8.22 9.66 -6.37
N VAL A 100 8.40 10.88 -6.87
CA VAL A 100 9.71 11.56 -6.91
C VAL A 100 10.25 11.68 -5.49
N PHE A 101 9.42 12.13 -4.55
CA PHE A 101 9.79 12.30 -3.15
C PHE A 101 10.22 10.97 -2.50
N GLU A 102 9.51 9.88 -2.74
CA GLU A 102 9.84 8.54 -2.22
C GLU A 102 11.21 8.06 -2.71
N ILE A 103 11.46 8.12 -4.02
CA ILE A 103 12.75 7.69 -4.59
C ILE A 103 13.87 8.61 -4.12
N VAL A 104 13.66 9.93 -4.14
CA VAL A 104 14.67 10.90 -3.71
C VAL A 104 15.01 10.71 -2.24
N LEU A 105 14.03 10.47 -1.36
CA LEU A 105 14.29 10.10 0.03
C LEU A 105 15.08 8.79 0.15
N GLY A 106 14.76 7.79 -0.68
CA GLY A 106 15.53 6.55 -0.75
C GLY A 106 16.99 6.79 -1.11
N VAL A 107 17.26 7.61 -2.12
CA VAL A 107 18.61 8.05 -2.51
C VAL A 107 19.28 8.83 -1.37
N MET A 108 18.58 9.77 -0.75
CA MET A 108 19.11 10.54 0.37
C MET A 108 19.50 9.66 1.56
N LEU A 109 18.73 8.59 1.84
CA LEU A 109 19.08 7.60 2.84
C LEU A 109 20.36 6.83 2.46
N ILE A 110 20.46 6.29 1.23
CA ILE A 110 21.64 5.52 0.79
C ILE A 110 22.93 6.36 0.91
N PHE A 111 22.90 7.62 0.47
CA PHE A 111 24.07 8.50 0.49
C PHE A 111 24.28 9.24 1.82
N GLY A 112 23.29 9.30 2.70
CA GLY A 112 23.36 10.01 3.98
C GLY A 112 23.26 11.53 3.85
N VAL A 113 22.40 12.02 2.96
CA VAL A 113 22.14 13.45 2.75
C VAL A 113 21.27 13.99 3.88
N TRP A 114 21.58 15.18 4.40
CA TRP A 114 20.80 15.90 5.43
C TRP A 114 20.16 15.01 6.51
N ARG A 115 20.96 14.14 7.13
CA ARG A 115 20.51 13.03 8.02
C ARG A 115 19.34 13.36 8.94
N LYS A 116 19.35 14.52 9.62
CA LYS A 116 18.24 14.94 10.49
C LYS A 116 16.94 15.17 9.72
N TRP A 117 16.98 15.95 8.65
CA TRP A 117 15.81 16.26 7.83
C TRP A 117 15.31 15.01 7.10
N THR A 118 16.20 14.23 6.51
CA THR A 118 15.86 12.97 5.82
C THR A 118 15.20 11.97 6.75
N SER A 119 15.64 11.87 8.01
CA SER A 119 15.01 10.99 9.01
C SER A 119 13.58 11.43 9.34
N TRP A 120 13.35 12.74 9.48
CA TRP A 120 12.01 13.30 9.70
C TRP A 120 11.10 13.11 8.49
N ALA A 121 11.60 13.41 7.29
CA ALA A 121 10.86 13.24 6.04
C ALA A 121 10.51 11.77 5.78
N PHE A 122 11.45 10.85 6.01
CA PHE A 122 11.23 9.40 5.94
C PHE A 122 10.16 8.95 6.93
N PHE A 123 10.26 9.38 8.19
CA PHE A 123 9.26 9.07 9.21
C PHE A 123 7.86 9.57 8.83
N LEU A 124 7.74 10.82 8.38
CA LEU A 124 6.46 11.39 7.97
C LEU A 124 5.87 10.63 6.77
N LEU A 125 6.68 10.26 5.78
CA LEU A 125 6.19 9.50 4.64
C LEU A 125 5.73 8.09 5.04
N VAL A 126 6.50 7.37 5.86
CA VAL A 126 6.10 6.05 6.36
C VAL A 126 4.85 6.15 7.24
N ALA A 127 4.76 7.15 8.11
CA ALA A 127 3.59 7.38 8.95
C ALA A 127 2.35 7.69 8.10
N PHE A 128 2.50 8.49 7.04
CA PHE A 128 1.44 8.76 6.07
C PHE A 128 0.96 7.49 5.37
N PHE A 129 1.87 6.67 4.81
CA PHE A 129 1.48 5.40 4.19
C PHE A 129 0.90 4.39 5.20
N THR A 130 1.39 4.38 6.44
CA THR A 130 0.82 3.57 7.52
C THR A 130 -0.60 3.99 7.83
N PHE A 131 -0.89 5.30 7.80
CA PHE A 131 -2.25 5.82 7.96
C PHE A 131 -3.15 5.39 6.79
N LEU A 132 -2.71 5.55 5.54
CA LEU A 132 -3.50 5.13 4.36
C LEU A 132 -3.79 3.62 4.35
N THR A 133 -2.76 2.80 4.57
CA THR A 133 -2.90 1.34 4.63
C THR A 133 -3.74 0.89 5.82
N GLY A 134 -3.55 1.54 6.97
CA GLY A 134 -4.32 1.30 8.18
C GLY A 134 -5.78 1.61 7.97
N PHE A 135 -6.10 2.77 7.38
CA PHE A 135 -7.46 3.14 7.02
C PHE A 135 -8.11 2.08 6.13
N THR A 136 -7.46 1.71 5.02
CA THR A 136 -7.99 0.66 4.13
C THR A 136 -8.21 -0.66 4.85
N TYR A 137 -7.24 -1.12 5.64
CA TYR A 137 -7.37 -2.36 6.41
C TYR A 137 -8.52 -2.30 7.41
N LEU A 138 -8.67 -1.18 8.12
CA LEU A 138 -9.70 -0.98 9.13
C LEU A 138 -11.10 -0.86 8.52
N THR A 139 -11.24 -0.30 7.30
CA THR A 139 -12.54 -0.27 6.61
C THR A 139 -13.13 -1.66 6.36
N GLY A 140 -12.30 -2.72 6.35
CA GLY A 140 -12.80 -4.10 6.31
C GLY A 140 -13.65 -4.50 7.52
N TYR A 141 -13.59 -3.77 8.63
CA TYR A 141 -14.43 -3.97 9.82
C TYR A 141 -15.71 -3.12 9.80
N VAL A 142 -15.84 -2.20 8.83
CA VAL A 142 -16.93 -1.23 8.77
C VAL A 142 -17.99 -1.70 7.77
N PRO A 143 -19.24 -1.96 8.20
CA PRO A 143 -20.34 -2.25 7.28
C PRO A 143 -20.57 -1.11 6.27
N SER A 144 -21.11 -1.42 5.09
CA SER A 144 -21.29 -0.43 4.00
C SER A 144 -22.25 0.71 4.34
N ASP A 145 -23.12 0.51 5.32
CA ASP A 145 -24.12 1.47 5.82
C ASP A 145 -23.64 2.26 7.05
N VAL A 146 -22.41 2.00 7.52
CA VAL A 146 -21.85 2.61 8.74
C VAL A 146 -20.68 3.52 8.39
N ASN A 147 -20.60 4.67 9.06
CA ASN A 147 -19.46 5.58 8.92
C ASN A 147 -18.23 5.01 9.65
N PHE A 148 -17.03 5.27 9.11
CA PHE A 148 -15.77 4.80 9.70
C PHE A 148 -15.58 5.19 11.17
N PHE A 149 -16.01 6.38 11.59
CA PHE A 149 -15.82 6.87 12.97
C PHE A 149 -16.84 6.33 13.98
N ASP A 150 -17.83 5.55 13.53
CA ASP A 150 -18.81 4.93 14.41
C ASP A 150 -18.29 3.60 14.95
N PHE A 151 -17.26 3.68 15.81
CA PHE A 151 -16.54 2.53 16.35
C PHE A 151 -17.42 1.54 17.12
N GLY A 152 -18.61 1.95 17.57
CA GLY A 152 -19.56 1.09 18.27
C GLY A 152 -20.30 0.11 17.34
N ASN A 153 -20.44 0.46 16.07
CA ASN A 153 -21.13 -0.34 15.05
C ASN A 153 -20.16 -1.13 14.16
N TRP A 154 -18.89 -1.23 14.54
CA TRP A 154 -17.92 -2.04 13.84
C TRP A 154 -18.22 -3.53 14.01
N GLY A 155 -18.13 -4.27 12.92
CA GLY A 155 -18.43 -5.69 12.84
C GLY A 155 -17.19 -6.57 12.76
N PRO A 156 -17.37 -7.88 12.53
CA PRO A 156 -16.28 -8.77 12.16
C PRO A 156 -15.63 -8.32 10.84
N TYR A 157 -14.36 -8.65 10.64
CA TYR A 157 -13.64 -8.32 9.42
C TYR A 157 -14.22 -9.05 8.21
N VAL A 158 -14.60 -8.31 7.18
CA VAL A 158 -15.07 -8.83 5.90
C VAL A 158 -14.28 -8.18 4.76
N GLU A 159 -13.60 -9.01 3.95
CA GLU A 159 -12.73 -8.52 2.86
C GLU A 159 -13.52 -7.68 1.82
N THR A 160 -14.80 -7.96 1.61
CA THR A 160 -15.66 -7.19 0.67
C THR A 160 -16.02 -5.79 1.15
N ASN A 161 -15.85 -5.49 2.45
CA ASN A 161 -16.16 -4.17 3.00
C ASN A 161 -15.01 -3.17 2.79
N MET A 162 -13.85 -3.63 2.32
CA MET A 162 -12.72 -2.76 2.05
C MET A 162 -13.06 -1.77 0.93
N ARG A 163 -13.05 -0.49 1.28
CA ARG A 163 -13.37 0.61 0.36
C ARG A 163 -12.32 0.82 -0.73
N VAL A 164 -11.06 0.49 -0.43
CA VAL A 164 -9.94 0.45 -1.39
C VAL A 164 -9.35 -0.97 -1.37
N THR A 165 -9.22 -1.62 -2.53
CA THR A 165 -8.88 -3.05 -2.58
C THR A 165 -7.37 -3.34 -2.52
N ASP A 166 -6.53 -2.35 -2.79
CA ASP A 166 -5.07 -2.44 -2.79
C ASP A 166 -4.41 -1.08 -2.51
N CYS A 167 -3.30 -1.10 -1.78
CA CYS A 167 -2.64 0.12 -1.31
C CYS A 167 -1.85 0.89 -2.38
N GLY A 168 -1.55 0.29 -3.53
CA GLY A 168 -0.73 0.91 -4.57
C GLY A 168 0.75 1.12 -4.19
N CYS A 169 1.21 0.63 -3.03
CA CYS A 169 2.60 0.78 -2.57
C CYS A 169 3.67 0.23 -3.54
N PHE A 170 3.36 -0.75 -4.39
CA PHE A 170 4.27 -1.25 -5.41
C PHE A 170 3.67 -1.12 -6.80
N GLY A 171 2.77 -0.16 -7.01
CA GLY A 171 1.97 -0.03 -8.23
C GLY A 171 1.31 -1.37 -8.62
N ASP A 172 1.16 -1.59 -9.92
CA ASP A 172 0.62 -2.84 -10.47
C ASP A 172 1.62 -4.01 -10.51
N PHE A 173 2.87 -3.80 -10.10
CA PHE A 173 3.88 -4.87 -10.07
C PHE A 173 3.56 -5.95 -9.04
N ILE A 174 3.09 -5.55 -7.85
CA ILE A 174 2.63 -6.46 -6.79
C ILE A 174 1.42 -5.83 -6.07
N LYS A 175 0.23 -6.38 -6.34
CA LYS A 175 -0.99 -6.07 -5.58
C LYS A 175 -0.92 -6.76 -4.21
N LEU A 176 -0.67 -5.97 -3.17
CA LEU A 176 -0.64 -6.46 -1.79
C LEU A 176 -2.02 -6.32 -1.15
N LYS A 177 -2.45 -7.38 -0.45
CA LYS A 177 -3.61 -7.30 0.44
C LYS A 177 -3.39 -6.17 1.47
N PRO A 178 -4.40 -5.34 1.79
CA PRO A 178 -4.25 -4.20 2.70
C PRO A 178 -3.62 -4.56 4.06
N LYS A 179 -3.98 -5.70 4.65
CA LYS A 179 -3.37 -6.21 5.89
C LYS A 179 -1.85 -6.38 5.79
N VAL A 180 -1.38 -6.93 4.66
CA VAL A 180 0.05 -7.16 4.42
C VAL A 180 0.78 -5.84 4.20
N SER A 181 0.17 -4.91 3.47
CA SER A 181 0.75 -3.58 3.25
C SER A 181 0.85 -2.79 4.56
N PHE A 182 -0.22 -2.80 5.38
CA PHE A 182 -0.24 -2.17 6.69
C PHE A 182 0.85 -2.72 7.60
N MET A 183 0.97 -4.05 7.72
CA MET A 183 2.00 -4.66 8.55
C MET A 183 3.42 -4.30 8.07
N LYS A 184 3.64 -4.25 6.76
CA LYS A 184 4.92 -3.82 6.17
C LYS A 184 5.25 -2.39 6.56
N ASP A 185 4.29 -1.46 6.50
CA ASP A 185 4.52 -0.05 6.88
C ASP A 185 4.72 0.13 8.40
N VAL A 186 3.99 -0.64 9.22
CA VAL A 186 4.23 -0.69 10.69
C VAL A 186 5.64 -1.19 11.01
N VAL A 187 6.14 -2.21 10.30
CA VAL A 187 7.52 -2.68 10.46
C VAL A 187 8.52 -1.61 10.03
N LEU A 188 8.23 -0.82 8.98
CA LEU A 188 9.07 0.29 8.54
C LEU A 188 9.05 1.51 9.48
N LEU A 189 8.01 1.67 10.31
CA LEU A 189 8.02 2.67 11.37
C LEU A 189 9.12 2.44 12.40
N VAL A 190 9.50 1.18 12.66
CA VAL A 190 10.57 0.84 13.61
C VAL A 190 11.92 1.47 13.21
N PRO A 191 12.49 1.22 12.01
CA PRO A 191 13.70 1.90 11.58
C PRO A 191 13.50 3.41 11.41
N ALA A 192 12.30 3.88 11.02
CA ALA A 192 12.01 5.31 10.94
C ALA A 192 12.17 6.02 12.29
N LEU A 193 11.61 5.44 13.36
CA LEU A 193 11.78 5.93 14.73
C LEU A 193 13.24 5.86 15.19
N ILE A 194 13.95 4.77 14.86
CA ILE A 194 15.38 4.64 15.15
C ILE A 194 16.17 5.78 14.50
N PHE A 195 15.87 6.16 13.25
CA PHE A 195 16.55 7.24 12.55
C PHE A 195 16.28 8.60 13.19
N LEU A 196 15.07 8.88 13.70
CA LEU A 196 14.78 10.14 14.41
C LEU A 196 15.71 10.37 15.61
N PHE A 197 15.97 9.33 16.41
CA PHE A 197 16.80 9.45 17.61
C PHE A 197 18.29 9.21 17.34
N LYS A 198 18.63 8.39 16.33
CA LYS A 198 20.01 7.98 16.03
C LYS A 198 20.54 8.52 14.70
N TYR A 199 19.98 9.61 14.17
CA TYR A 199 20.47 10.27 12.94
C TYR A 199 21.97 10.59 12.98
N ASN A 200 22.54 10.83 14.16
CA ASN A 200 23.96 11.09 14.34
C ASN A 200 24.88 9.90 13.97
N LYS A 201 24.36 8.67 14.06
CA LYS A 201 25.06 7.41 13.78
C LYS A 201 24.84 6.88 12.35
N MET A 202 24.02 7.56 11.55
CA MET A 202 23.87 7.25 10.12
C MET A 202 25.16 7.58 9.37
N HIS A 203 25.47 6.78 8.35
CA HIS A 203 26.65 6.98 7.52
C HIS A 203 26.44 8.12 6.53
N GLU A 204 27.56 8.66 6.06
CA GLU A 204 27.59 9.72 5.05
C GLU A 204 28.62 9.30 3.99
N LEU A 205 28.15 9.11 2.75
CA LEU A 205 29.03 8.80 1.63
C LEU A 205 29.52 10.10 0.99
N PHE A 206 30.74 10.07 0.46
CA PHE A 206 31.34 11.19 -0.28
C PHE A 206 31.34 12.54 0.48
N THR A 207 31.59 13.64 -0.24
CA THR A 207 31.53 15.00 0.30
C THR A 207 30.11 15.58 0.20
N ALA A 208 29.80 16.60 1.01
CA ALA A 208 28.47 17.23 1.01
C ALA A 208 28.07 17.79 -0.36
N LYS A 209 29.03 18.36 -1.12
CA LYS A 209 28.79 18.87 -2.47
C LYS A 209 28.36 17.75 -3.42
N VAL A 210 29.09 16.63 -3.43
CA VAL A 210 28.77 15.47 -4.28
C VAL A 210 27.41 14.90 -3.92
N ARG A 211 27.10 14.75 -2.63
CA ARG A 211 25.79 14.29 -2.17
C ARG A 211 24.64 15.16 -2.65
N ASN A 212 24.76 16.48 -2.51
CA ASN A 212 23.71 17.41 -2.94
C ASN A 212 23.53 17.40 -4.47
N ILE A 213 24.62 17.26 -5.24
CA ILE A 213 24.56 17.10 -6.69
C ILE A 213 23.84 15.81 -7.07
N ILE A 214 24.18 14.68 -6.44
CA ILE A 214 23.50 13.40 -6.68
C ILE A 214 22.00 13.53 -6.41
N THR A 215 21.62 14.14 -5.28
CA THR A 215 20.21 14.39 -4.96
C THR A 215 19.54 15.26 -6.02
N ALA A 216 20.12 16.41 -6.39
CA ALA A 216 19.55 17.29 -7.40
C ALA A 216 19.39 16.62 -8.77
N VAL A 217 20.42 15.91 -9.25
CA VAL A 217 20.39 15.17 -10.51
C VAL A 217 19.36 14.05 -10.46
N SER A 218 19.29 13.30 -9.35
CA SER A 218 18.26 12.26 -9.19
C SER A 218 16.85 12.84 -9.21
N THR A 219 16.59 13.95 -8.51
CA THR A 219 15.27 14.61 -8.52
C THR A 219 14.86 15.01 -9.94
N VAL A 220 15.73 15.68 -10.69
CA VAL A 220 15.44 16.10 -12.07
C VAL A 220 15.27 14.90 -12.99
N GLY A 221 16.14 13.90 -12.90
CA GLY A 221 16.09 12.69 -13.72
C GLY A 221 14.85 11.85 -13.47
N ILE A 222 14.44 11.68 -12.21
CA ILE A 222 13.23 10.93 -11.83
C ILE A 222 11.99 11.69 -12.24
N LEU A 223 11.95 13.02 -12.06
CA LEU A 223 10.84 13.84 -12.53
C LEU A 223 10.69 13.72 -14.05
N PHE A 224 11.79 13.83 -14.80
CA PHE A 224 11.78 13.63 -16.24
C PHE A 224 11.29 12.23 -16.62
N TYR A 225 11.74 11.19 -15.91
CA TYR A 225 11.29 9.82 -16.13
C TYR A 225 9.78 9.64 -15.87
N CYS A 226 9.25 10.18 -14.77
CA CYS A 226 7.82 10.15 -14.47
C CYS A 226 7.00 10.88 -15.54
N MET A 227 7.46 12.08 -15.95
CA MET A 227 6.80 12.85 -17.01
C MET A 227 6.88 12.13 -18.36
N SER A 228 7.97 11.41 -18.63
CA SER A 228 8.12 10.59 -19.84
C SER A 228 7.12 9.45 -19.88
N ASN A 229 6.96 8.70 -18.79
CA ASN A 229 5.99 7.61 -18.73
C ASN A 229 4.55 8.14 -18.76
N TYR A 230 4.29 9.30 -18.16
CA TYR A 230 2.96 9.93 -18.17
C TYR A 230 2.58 10.51 -19.53
N VAL A 231 3.43 11.36 -20.12
CA VAL A 231 3.09 12.16 -21.32
C VAL A 231 3.31 11.38 -22.61
N TRP A 232 4.35 10.56 -22.66
CA TRP A 232 4.75 9.88 -23.90
C TRP A 232 4.30 8.41 -23.96
N ASP A 233 3.63 7.90 -22.91
CA ASP A 233 3.18 6.49 -22.79
C ASP A 233 4.25 5.49 -23.25
N LEU A 234 5.50 5.72 -22.82
CA LEU A 234 6.66 4.85 -23.07
C LEU A 234 7.05 4.09 -21.79
N PRO A 235 6.15 3.33 -21.13
CA PRO A 235 6.56 2.55 -19.97
C PRO A 235 7.57 1.50 -20.43
N GLY A 236 8.76 1.50 -19.82
CA GLY A 236 9.79 0.50 -20.13
C GLY A 236 9.30 -0.94 -19.93
N LYS A 237 8.28 -1.13 -19.08
CA LYS A 237 7.52 -2.37 -18.94
C LYS A 237 6.06 -2.05 -18.67
N ASP A 238 5.16 -2.52 -19.52
CA ASP A 238 3.72 -2.32 -19.37
C ASP A 238 3.17 -3.22 -18.26
N PHE A 239 2.58 -2.61 -17.24
CA PHE A 239 1.93 -3.28 -16.11
C PHE A 239 0.41 -3.09 -16.12
N ARG A 240 -0.16 -2.46 -17.16
CA ARG A 240 -1.59 -2.21 -17.23
C ARG A 240 -2.38 -3.52 -17.19
N PRO A 241 -3.56 -3.54 -16.53
CA PRO A 241 -4.38 -4.75 -16.44
C PRO A 241 -4.93 -5.19 -17.80
N PHE A 242 -5.13 -4.25 -18.73
CA PHE A 242 -5.61 -4.52 -20.08
C PHE A 242 -4.51 -4.27 -21.10
N LYS A 243 -4.29 -5.25 -21.96
CA LYS A 243 -3.38 -5.09 -23.10
C LYS A 243 -3.98 -4.14 -24.12
N ILE A 244 -3.14 -3.41 -24.83
CA ILE A 244 -3.54 -2.56 -25.95
C ILE A 244 -4.37 -3.39 -26.94
N GLY A 245 -5.58 -2.90 -27.27
CA GLY A 245 -6.53 -3.59 -28.16
C GLY A 245 -7.58 -4.47 -27.46
N THR A 246 -7.58 -4.55 -26.12
CA THR A 246 -8.60 -5.27 -25.36
C THR A 246 -9.89 -4.44 -25.28
N ASP A 247 -11.04 -5.02 -25.63
CA ASP A 247 -12.35 -4.42 -25.36
C ASP A 247 -12.67 -4.55 -23.87
N VAL A 248 -12.41 -3.47 -23.13
CA VAL A 248 -12.61 -3.41 -21.67
C VAL A 248 -14.08 -3.59 -21.29
N ALA A 249 -15.03 -3.19 -22.14
CA ALA A 249 -16.45 -3.33 -21.88
C ALA A 249 -16.88 -4.80 -21.97
N ALA A 250 -16.38 -5.51 -22.97
CA ALA A 250 -16.61 -6.95 -23.12
C ALA A 250 -16.00 -7.75 -21.96
N VAL A 251 -14.77 -7.41 -21.54
CA VAL A 251 -14.11 -8.08 -20.39
C VAL A 251 -14.85 -7.79 -19.10
N LYS A 252 -15.21 -6.53 -18.82
CA LYS A 252 -15.97 -6.17 -17.61
C LYS A 252 -17.33 -6.86 -17.56
N LYS A 253 -17.99 -7.01 -18.71
CA LYS A 253 -19.26 -7.75 -18.80
C LYS A 253 -19.05 -9.23 -18.50
N ALA A 254 -18.02 -9.86 -19.05
CA ALA A 254 -17.67 -11.24 -18.75
C ALA A 254 -17.30 -11.43 -17.26
N GLU A 255 -16.57 -10.49 -16.65
CA GLU A 255 -16.25 -10.50 -15.22
C GLU A 255 -17.50 -10.33 -14.35
N GLN A 256 -18.46 -9.48 -14.75
CA GLN A 256 -19.73 -9.31 -14.06
C GLN A 256 -20.62 -10.56 -14.16
N GLU A 257 -20.65 -11.21 -15.32
CA GLU A 257 -21.35 -12.47 -15.53
C GLU A 257 -20.70 -13.60 -14.72
N ALA A 258 -19.36 -13.65 -14.68
CA ALA A 258 -18.61 -14.59 -13.85
C ALA A 258 -18.85 -14.35 -12.34
N ALA A 259 -18.84 -13.09 -11.89
CA ALA A 259 -19.15 -12.71 -10.51
C ALA A 259 -20.61 -13.02 -10.14
N ALA A 260 -21.56 -12.86 -11.06
CA ALA A 260 -22.95 -13.26 -10.88
C ALA A 260 -23.15 -14.78 -10.85
N SER A 261 -22.23 -15.54 -11.47
CA SER A 261 -22.24 -17.01 -11.49
C SER A 261 -21.59 -17.66 -10.26
N VAL A 262 -21.00 -16.87 -9.36
CA VAL A 262 -20.39 -17.36 -8.11
C VAL A 262 -21.46 -17.97 -7.21
N GLN A 263 -21.46 -19.30 -7.11
CA GLN A 263 -22.39 -20.04 -6.27
C GLN A 263 -21.83 -20.13 -4.85
N VAL A 264 -22.70 -19.97 -3.85
CA VAL A 264 -22.35 -20.24 -2.44
C VAL A 264 -22.17 -21.75 -2.32
N ILE A 265 -20.96 -22.23 -1.98
CA ILE A 265 -20.65 -23.67 -1.90
C ILE A 265 -20.97 -24.22 -0.50
N ALA A 266 -20.72 -23.44 0.56
CA ALA A 266 -20.97 -23.85 1.94
C ALA A 266 -21.30 -22.67 2.86
N TYR A 267 -21.95 -22.95 3.98
CA TYR A 267 -22.15 -22.04 5.10
C TYR A 267 -21.31 -22.54 6.28
N LYS A 268 -20.48 -21.65 6.83
CA LYS A 268 -19.79 -21.88 8.09
C LYS A 268 -20.62 -21.24 9.21
N LEU A 269 -21.14 -22.06 10.10
CA LEU A 269 -22.04 -21.71 11.18
C LEU A 269 -21.26 -21.71 12.49
N THR A 270 -21.29 -20.63 13.26
CA THR A 270 -20.67 -20.58 14.59
C THR A 270 -21.72 -20.32 15.66
N ASN A 271 -21.79 -21.20 16.68
CA ASN A 271 -22.73 -21.06 17.78
C ASN A 271 -22.26 -19.98 18.76
N LYS A 272 -23.13 -19.01 19.07
CA LYS A 272 -22.81 -17.86 19.95
C LYS A 272 -22.64 -18.24 21.43
N LYS A 273 -23.17 -19.39 21.87
CA LYS A 273 -23.16 -19.84 23.27
C LYS A 273 -22.08 -20.87 23.56
N THR A 274 -21.76 -21.74 22.60
CA THR A 274 -20.81 -22.85 22.80
C THR A 274 -19.49 -22.69 22.04
N GLY A 275 -19.41 -21.75 21.09
CA GLY A 275 -18.23 -21.55 20.24
C GLY A 275 -18.01 -22.67 19.21
N GLU A 276 -18.97 -23.57 19.04
CA GLU A 276 -18.90 -24.69 18.09
C GLU A 276 -19.04 -24.19 16.65
N VAL A 277 -18.11 -24.62 15.77
CA VAL A 277 -18.04 -24.24 14.36
C VAL A 277 -18.43 -25.43 13.50
N VAL A 278 -19.48 -25.30 12.70
CA VAL A 278 -19.99 -26.33 11.80
C VAL A 278 -19.99 -25.81 10.37
N GLU A 279 -19.28 -26.49 9.47
CA GLU A 279 -19.25 -26.15 8.04
C GLU A 279 -20.20 -27.09 7.28
N ILE A 280 -21.22 -26.53 6.63
CA ILE A 280 -22.29 -27.29 5.96
C ILE A 280 -22.40 -26.84 4.50
N ALA A 281 -22.40 -27.77 3.56
CA ALA A 281 -22.59 -27.48 2.14
C ALA A 281 -23.97 -26.85 1.88
N THR A 282 -24.06 -25.89 0.94
CA THR A 282 -25.29 -25.14 0.63
C THR A 282 -26.55 -25.99 0.42
N PRO A 283 -26.52 -27.14 -0.29
CA PRO A 283 -27.70 -27.99 -0.47
C PRO A 283 -28.18 -28.64 0.82
N GLU A 284 -27.27 -28.91 1.76
CA GLU A 284 -27.56 -29.53 3.05
C GLU A 284 -28.02 -28.49 4.08
N TYR A 285 -27.42 -27.29 4.05
CA TYR A 285 -27.86 -26.14 4.83
C TYR A 285 -29.31 -25.76 4.49
N MET A 286 -29.67 -25.70 3.20
CA MET A 286 -31.04 -25.35 2.78
C MET A 286 -32.10 -26.37 3.24
N LYS A 287 -31.71 -27.61 3.58
CA LYS A 287 -32.60 -28.61 4.17
C LYS A 287 -32.69 -28.52 5.69
N ARG A 288 -31.60 -28.14 6.34
CA ARG A 288 -31.45 -28.12 7.81
C ARG A 288 -31.46 -26.72 8.41
N TYR A 289 -31.76 -25.68 7.63
CA TYR A 289 -31.70 -24.28 8.05
C TYR A 289 -32.53 -23.96 9.32
N LYS A 290 -33.57 -24.74 9.61
CA LYS A 290 -34.40 -24.61 10.81
C LYS A 290 -33.69 -25.04 12.11
N GLU A 291 -32.63 -25.86 12.01
CA GLU A 291 -31.82 -26.32 13.15
C GLU A 291 -30.83 -25.24 13.61
N PHE A 292 -30.60 -24.21 12.78
CA PHE A 292 -29.67 -23.12 13.05
C PHE A 292 -30.40 -21.77 13.03
N PRO A 293 -31.10 -21.39 14.12
CA PRO A 293 -31.78 -20.10 14.21
C PRO A 293 -30.80 -18.93 14.33
N LYS A 294 -31.12 -17.80 13.66
CA LYS A 294 -30.24 -16.61 13.57
C LYS A 294 -29.93 -15.94 14.92
N GLU A 295 -30.77 -16.21 15.90
CA GLU A 295 -30.62 -15.72 17.27
C GLU A 295 -29.38 -16.34 17.92
N ASP A 296 -29.15 -17.64 17.71
CA ASP A 296 -28.10 -18.43 18.38
C ASP A 296 -26.84 -18.68 17.53
N TRP A 297 -26.88 -18.46 16.21
CA TRP A 297 -25.79 -18.77 15.29
C TRP A 297 -25.35 -17.58 14.43
N THR A 298 -24.05 -17.49 14.12
CA THR A 298 -23.50 -16.59 13.10
C THR A 298 -23.19 -17.37 11.82
N TYR A 299 -23.40 -16.74 10.66
CA TYR A 299 -23.30 -17.38 9.35
C TYR A 299 -22.23 -16.69 8.52
N GLU A 300 -21.25 -17.45 8.04
CA GLU A 300 -20.29 -17.01 7.05
C GLU A 300 -20.52 -17.81 5.76
N GLN A 301 -20.68 -17.12 4.62
CA GLN A 301 -20.85 -17.76 3.31
C GLN A 301 -19.49 -18.08 2.70
N VAL A 302 -19.23 -19.35 2.41
CA VAL A 302 -18.08 -19.80 1.64
C VAL A 302 -18.49 -19.83 0.17
N ARG A 303 -17.92 -18.92 -0.62
CA ARG A 303 -18.20 -18.74 -2.05
C ARG A 303 -17.16 -19.45 -2.90
N SER A 304 -17.56 -19.92 -4.09
CA SER A 304 -16.61 -20.44 -5.07
C SER A 304 -15.64 -19.34 -5.53
N GLU A 305 -14.41 -19.69 -5.89
CA GLU A 305 -13.57 -18.75 -6.64
C GLU A 305 -14.24 -18.45 -7.99
N PRO A 306 -14.23 -17.19 -8.46
CA PRO A 306 -14.77 -16.84 -9.77
C PRO A 306 -13.93 -17.55 -10.84
N SER A 307 -14.55 -18.47 -11.58
CA SER A 307 -13.93 -19.07 -12.76
C SER A 307 -13.99 -18.05 -13.91
N ILE A 308 -12.82 -17.55 -14.31
CA ILE A 308 -12.63 -16.91 -15.62
C ILE A 308 -12.22 -17.99 -16.61
#